data_AF-A0A8H6ZYG7-F1
#
_entry.id   AF-A0A8H6ZYG7-F1
#
_cell.length_a   1.000
_cell.length_b   1.000
_cell.length_c   1.000
_cell.angle_alpha   90.00
_cell.angle_beta   90.00
_cell.angle_gamma   90.00
#
_symmetry.space_group_name_H-M   'P 1'
#
loop_
_entity.id
_entity.type
_entity.pdbx_description
1 polymer ?
#
loop_
_entity_poly.entity_id
_entity_poly.type
_entity_poly.pdbx_seq_one_letter_code
_entity_poly.pdbx_strand_id
1 'polypeptide(L)'
;MGQRHHIWLIAKVVPRDSTDNKAYYRSLGGFHNQWCYGRLPSRAVRRFVDLAKQKDNAEIIQIELDEMQNKYSRNANIKQMPSCPCPYTQFLLGLACCVDLDDFIPTYVSGHSYDGCLLPATTRGSFDHGPDDGISVIDVTDPMNPAYCHVLSNRPLPAEGYIRSYYAYPADDSENGDSELEKDIATLIASLDDAKVVTTEMLAEAWPREYGRAGGGSETDEVADPSDQPALAEDNIVPQLADLVVGPAVKQSIAQGNFDELEKLVWIPEKAKLIKAALREIDPFPDAAIPLLRRVCEVESQTNKNELDLTGLPLSSDQILDFVSQHSDIQYLRLSSMPHVTIDTVRKLLTLVPSISHLTLLGTSIANESILELLAGEPKLFYNMEALIHPVLLTYAKKAPYKAAFTFPGISGASIGGCPALPFFTPQRIVQVFSDFLRGILRNEMSMARKALLFGAMGSSMLALACLASDRTQGQKWSERRVPILPLFCDGEAEGSDKDFLDLDGFLSAMRAEGRPAPLPASVSELKGFIAEAKLQAMNVESVEEALQELQMYVNSTP
;
A
#
# COMPACT_ATOMS: atom_id res chain seq x y z
N MET A 1 30.76 7.71 -0.09
CA MET A 1 29.61 7.73 -1.03
C MET A 1 29.03 6.32 -1.04
N GLY A 2 27.73 6.16 -0.84
CA GLY A 2 27.09 4.84 -0.75
C GLY A 2 26.60 4.33 -2.10
N GLN A 3 26.54 3.00 -2.25
CA GLN A 3 26.00 2.34 -3.44
C GLN A 3 24.50 2.63 -3.56
N ARG A 4 24.06 3.13 -4.72
CA ARG A 4 22.67 3.47 -5.00
C ARG A 4 22.00 2.39 -5.84
N HIS A 5 20.80 2.00 -5.44
CA HIS A 5 19.94 1.12 -6.21
C HIS A 5 18.58 1.78 -6.42
N HIS A 6 18.06 1.70 -7.65
CA HIS A 6 16.73 2.23 -7.99
C HIS A 6 15.74 1.08 -8.13
N ILE A 7 14.54 1.26 -7.57
CA ILE A 7 13.45 0.31 -7.72
C ILE A 7 12.32 1.04 -8.44
N TRP A 8 11.88 0.53 -9.58
CA TRP A 8 10.91 1.16 -10.45
C TRP A 8 9.60 0.38 -10.51
N LEU A 9 8.49 1.11 -10.65
CA LEU A 9 7.17 0.55 -10.93
C LEU A 9 6.84 0.75 -12.40
N ILE A 10 6.30 -0.30 -13.04
CA ILE A 10 5.72 -0.23 -14.38
C ILE A 10 4.32 -0.83 -14.37
N ALA A 11 3.47 -0.41 -15.30
CA ALA A 11 2.20 -1.07 -15.59
C ALA A 11 1.76 -0.84 -17.04
N LYS A 12 0.84 -1.68 -17.52
CA LYS A 12 0.13 -1.44 -18.78
C LYS A 12 -0.97 -0.41 -18.59
N VAL A 13 -0.90 0.64 -19.40
CA VAL A 13 -1.93 1.68 -19.47
C VAL A 13 -2.27 1.97 -20.93
N VAL A 14 -3.54 2.22 -21.22
CA VAL A 14 -3.99 2.68 -22.53
C VAL A 14 -3.67 4.17 -22.66
N PRO A 15 -2.83 4.59 -23.63
CA PRO A 15 -2.56 6.00 -23.83
C PRO A 15 -3.78 6.75 -24.36
N ARG A 16 -3.92 8.03 -24.02
CA ARG A 16 -4.98 8.91 -24.55
C ARG A 16 -5.00 8.99 -26.07
N ASP A 17 -3.84 8.93 -26.69
CA ASP A 17 -3.61 8.98 -28.13
C ASP A 17 -3.66 7.59 -28.80
N SER A 18 -4.12 6.56 -28.08
CA SER A 18 -4.33 5.22 -28.61
C SER A 18 -5.52 5.18 -29.56
N THR A 19 -5.30 4.76 -30.81
CA THR A 19 -6.37 4.62 -31.82
C THR A 19 -6.97 3.22 -31.87
N ASP A 20 -6.25 2.23 -31.33
CA ASP A 20 -6.60 0.80 -31.33
C ASP A 20 -6.97 0.29 -29.93
N ASN A 21 -7.08 1.21 -28.95
CA ASN A 21 -7.30 0.90 -27.53
C ASN A 21 -6.25 -0.05 -26.94
N LYS A 22 -5.05 -0.12 -27.55
CA LYS A 22 -3.96 -0.97 -27.08
C LYS A 22 -3.28 -0.35 -25.86
N ALA A 23 -3.05 -1.18 -24.84
CA ALA A 23 -2.28 -0.81 -23.66
C ALA A 23 -0.79 -1.04 -23.89
N TYR A 24 0.04 -0.19 -23.28
CA TYR A 24 1.50 -0.24 -23.37
C TYR A 24 2.12 -0.12 -21.98
N TYR A 25 3.27 -0.76 -21.77
CA TYR A 25 4.02 -0.56 -20.53
C TYR A 25 4.53 0.86 -20.39
N ARG A 26 4.44 1.39 -19.17
CA ARG A 26 4.92 2.71 -18.79
C ARG A 26 5.44 2.69 -17.36
N SER A 27 6.44 3.53 -17.09
CA SER A 27 6.89 3.81 -15.71
C SER A 27 5.86 4.62 -14.92
N LEU A 28 5.56 4.17 -13.71
CA LEU A 28 4.71 4.87 -12.74
C LEU A 28 5.51 5.70 -11.73
N GLY A 29 6.84 5.70 -11.86
CA GLY A 29 7.76 6.26 -10.87
C GLY A 29 8.58 5.17 -10.18
N GLY A 30 9.45 5.59 -9.27
CA GLY A 30 10.33 4.67 -8.55
C GLY A 30 10.81 5.24 -7.22
N PHE A 31 11.68 4.49 -6.57
CA PHE A 31 12.26 4.84 -5.29
C PHE A 31 13.74 4.52 -5.32
N HIS A 32 14.58 5.47 -4.92
CA HIS A 32 16.00 5.23 -4.75
C HIS A 32 16.32 4.95 -3.29
N ASN A 33 17.24 4.03 -3.03
CA ASN A 33 17.68 3.72 -1.68
C ASN A 33 19.21 3.60 -1.66
N GLN A 34 19.86 4.37 -0.79
CA GLN A 34 21.30 4.29 -0.58
C GLN A 34 21.62 3.09 0.31
N TRP A 35 22.69 2.37 -0.01
CA TRP A 35 23.08 1.15 0.69
C TRP A 35 22.09 -0.01 0.52
N CYS A 36 21.31 0.00 -0.56
CA CYS A 36 20.39 -1.08 -0.92
C CYS A 36 21.05 -1.98 -1.98
N TYR A 37 21.89 -2.92 -1.56
CA TYR A 37 22.65 -3.80 -2.45
C TYR A 37 22.63 -5.27 -1.96
N GLY A 38 23.19 -6.18 -2.74
CA GLY A 38 23.25 -7.60 -2.40
C GLY A 38 21.84 -8.20 -2.26
N ARG A 39 21.48 -8.69 -1.07
CA ARG A 39 20.13 -9.28 -0.83
C ARG A 39 19.01 -8.26 -0.66
N LEU A 40 19.33 -6.99 -0.39
CA LEU A 40 18.33 -5.98 0.01
C LEU A 40 17.31 -5.64 -1.08
N PRO A 41 17.68 -5.49 -2.38
CA PRO A 41 16.72 -5.24 -3.43
C PRO A 41 15.69 -6.36 -3.58
N SER A 42 16.13 -7.63 -3.56
CA SER A 42 15.20 -8.77 -3.65
C SER A 42 14.28 -8.83 -2.41
N ARG A 43 14.77 -8.49 -1.21
CA ARG A 43 13.91 -8.34 -0.03
C ARG A 43 12.89 -7.21 -0.18
N ALA A 44 13.29 -6.07 -0.75
CA ALA A 44 12.38 -4.95 -1.01
C ALA A 44 11.29 -5.33 -2.02
N VAL A 45 11.65 -6.06 -3.09
CA VAL A 45 10.70 -6.62 -4.05
C VAL A 45 9.72 -7.56 -3.34
N ARG A 46 10.20 -8.55 -2.56
CA ARG A 46 9.33 -9.49 -1.83
C ARG A 46 8.33 -8.75 -0.93
N ARG A 47 8.81 -7.78 -0.13
CA ARG A 47 7.95 -6.96 0.73
C ARG A 47 6.91 -6.16 -0.06
N PHE A 48 7.30 -5.61 -1.21
CA PHE A 48 6.35 -4.90 -2.05
C PHE A 48 5.28 -5.84 -2.61
N VAL A 49 5.67 -7.04 -3.07
CA VAL A 49 4.72 -8.05 -3.55
C VAL A 49 3.75 -8.47 -2.44
N ASP A 50 4.24 -8.68 -1.21
CA ASP A 50 3.39 -9.02 -0.06
C ASP A 50 2.39 -7.91 0.27
N LEU A 51 2.84 -6.65 0.20
CA LEU A 51 1.98 -5.48 0.39
C LEU A 51 0.96 -5.32 -0.73
N ALA A 52 1.38 -5.45 -2.00
CA ALA A 52 0.51 -5.29 -3.16
C ALA A 52 -0.60 -6.35 -3.18
N LYS A 53 -0.31 -7.59 -2.75
CA LYS A 53 -1.28 -8.69 -2.67
C LYS A 53 -2.32 -8.53 -1.54
N GLN A 54 -2.16 -7.59 -0.62
CA GLN A 54 -3.20 -7.32 0.38
C GLN A 54 -4.44 -6.75 -0.31
N LYS A 55 -5.61 -7.34 -0.07
CA LYS A 55 -6.87 -7.02 -0.78
C LYS A 55 -7.14 -5.50 -0.88
N ASP A 56 -6.97 -4.78 0.23
CA ASP A 56 -7.25 -3.33 0.28
C ASP A 56 -6.20 -2.52 -0.48
N ASN A 57 -4.93 -2.91 -0.37
CA ASN A 57 -3.84 -2.26 -1.10
C ASN A 57 -3.97 -2.51 -2.61
N ALA A 58 -4.31 -3.73 -3.02
CA ALA A 58 -4.55 -4.12 -4.40
C ALA A 58 -5.69 -3.32 -5.03
N GLU A 59 -6.79 -3.14 -4.29
CA GLU A 59 -7.94 -2.35 -4.72
C GLU A 59 -7.54 -0.89 -4.97
N ILE A 60 -6.75 -0.28 -4.09
CA ILE A 60 -6.25 1.09 -4.28
C ILE A 60 -5.30 1.18 -5.48
N ILE A 61 -4.36 0.24 -5.62
CA ILE A 61 -3.44 0.20 -6.78
C ILE A 61 -4.25 0.12 -8.08
N GLN A 62 -5.25 -0.77 -8.14
CA GLN A 62 -6.09 -0.92 -9.33
C GLN A 62 -6.80 0.37 -9.71
N ILE A 63 -7.35 1.11 -8.74
CA ILE A 63 -8.01 2.38 -9.00
C ILE A 63 -7.05 3.46 -9.48
N GLU A 64 -5.83 3.53 -8.93
CA GLU A 64 -4.80 4.43 -9.48
C GLU A 64 -4.48 4.09 -10.94
N LEU A 65 -4.42 2.80 -11.30
CA LEU A 65 -4.21 2.35 -12.67
C LEU A 65 -5.40 2.66 -13.58
N ASP A 66 -6.62 2.49 -13.10
CA ASP A 66 -7.86 2.80 -13.82
C ASP A 66 -7.95 4.30 -14.13
N GLU A 67 -7.59 5.15 -13.17
CA GLU A 67 -7.52 6.61 -13.35
C GLU A 67 -6.46 7.05 -14.36
N MET A 68 -5.45 6.22 -14.63
CA MET A 68 -4.45 6.51 -15.67
C MET A 68 -4.92 6.15 -17.08
N GLN A 69 -5.89 5.24 -17.22
CA GLN A 69 -6.35 4.77 -18.53
C GLN A 69 -6.87 5.94 -19.36
N ASN A 70 -6.45 6.02 -20.62
CA ASN A 70 -6.84 7.06 -21.59
C ASN A 70 -6.55 8.52 -21.16
N LYS A 71 -5.79 8.75 -20.09
CA LYS A 71 -5.56 10.09 -19.53
C LYS A 71 -4.30 10.75 -20.10
N TYR A 72 -3.22 9.99 -20.23
CA TYR A 72 -1.91 10.50 -20.62
C TYR A 72 -1.47 9.97 -21.99
N SER A 73 -0.83 10.82 -22.79
CA SER A 73 -0.30 10.42 -24.11
C SER A 73 0.93 9.51 -23.99
N ARG A 74 1.19 8.65 -24.99
CA ARG A 74 2.32 7.69 -24.97
C ARG A 74 3.68 8.35 -24.72
N ASN A 75 3.87 9.54 -25.27
CA ASN A 75 5.11 10.32 -25.12
C ASN A 75 4.96 11.50 -24.14
N ALA A 76 4.01 11.41 -23.19
CA ALA A 76 3.76 12.47 -22.21
C ALA A 76 5.03 12.82 -21.42
N ASN A 77 5.35 14.11 -21.38
CA ASN A 77 6.43 14.66 -20.57
C ASN A 77 5.87 15.26 -19.27
N ILE A 78 6.75 15.87 -18.45
CA ILE A 78 6.41 16.55 -17.18
C ILE A 78 5.23 17.53 -17.30
N LYS A 79 4.99 18.15 -18.46
CA LYS A 79 3.87 19.09 -18.63
C LYS A 79 2.52 18.41 -18.86
N GLN A 80 2.52 17.12 -19.16
CA GLN A 80 1.33 16.34 -19.53
C GLN A 80 0.98 15.25 -18.51
N MET A 81 1.96 14.78 -17.72
CA MET A 81 1.79 13.77 -16.69
C MET A 81 2.46 14.24 -15.39
N PRO A 82 1.83 14.06 -14.22
CA PRO A 82 2.46 14.37 -12.95
C PRO A 82 3.72 13.52 -12.73
N SER A 83 4.66 14.04 -11.93
CA SER A 83 5.87 13.31 -11.54
C SER A 83 5.57 12.00 -10.80
N CYS A 84 4.42 11.92 -10.14
CA CYS A 84 3.96 10.80 -9.35
C CYS A 84 2.48 10.56 -9.70
N PRO A 85 2.19 9.79 -10.76
CA PRO A 85 0.81 9.54 -11.22
C PRO A 85 0.06 8.56 -10.31
N CYS A 86 0.78 7.69 -9.58
CA CYS A 86 0.24 6.70 -8.65
C CYS A 86 0.88 6.92 -7.25
N PRO A 87 0.51 8.00 -6.53
CA PRO A 87 1.13 8.34 -5.24
C PRO A 87 1.04 7.25 -4.19
N TYR A 88 -0.06 6.52 -4.11
CA TYR A 88 -0.22 5.44 -3.16
C TYR A 88 0.68 4.25 -3.49
N THR A 89 0.67 3.80 -4.75
CA THR A 89 1.51 2.68 -5.19
C THR A 89 3.01 2.99 -5.00
N GLN A 90 3.43 4.22 -5.29
CA GLN A 90 4.81 4.67 -5.05
C GLN A 90 5.12 4.80 -3.55
N PHE A 91 4.13 5.16 -2.72
CA PHE A 91 4.27 5.17 -1.27
C PHE A 91 4.49 3.77 -0.70
N LEU A 92 3.70 2.77 -1.15
CA LEU A 92 3.92 1.36 -0.81
C LEU A 92 5.33 0.88 -1.17
N LEU A 93 5.85 1.30 -2.32
CA LEU A 93 7.22 1.01 -2.70
C LEU A 93 8.22 1.61 -1.71
N GLY A 94 8.06 2.88 -1.33
CA GLY A 94 8.89 3.50 -0.31
C GLY A 94 8.87 2.72 1.01
N LEU A 95 7.69 2.32 1.47
CA LEU A 95 7.53 1.49 2.68
C LEU A 95 8.32 0.17 2.57
N ALA A 96 8.17 -0.55 1.45
CA ALA A 96 8.86 -1.81 1.19
C ALA A 96 10.38 -1.65 1.08
N CYS A 97 10.85 -0.50 0.59
CA CYS A 97 12.27 -0.21 0.49
C CYS A 97 12.90 0.11 1.85
N CYS A 98 12.13 0.66 2.80
CA CYS A 98 12.72 1.33 3.94
C CYS A 98 12.47 0.67 5.30
N VAL A 99 11.42 -0.14 5.46
CA VAL A 99 10.99 -0.63 6.77
C VAL A 99 10.53 -2.08 6.72
N ASP A 100 11.15 -2.92 7.54
CA ASP A 100 10.77 -4.30 7.79
C ASP A 100 10.85 -4.59 9.29
N LEU A 101 9.69 -4.81 9.90
CA LEU A 101 9.55 -5.12 11.33
C LEU A 101 9.12 -6.56 11.58
N ASP A 102 9.17 -7.43 10.56
CA ASP A 102 8.97 -8.87 10.77
C ASP A 102 10.07 -9.47 11.66
N ASP A 103 9.85 -10.70 12.14
CA ASP A 103 10.60 -11.40 13.22
C ASP A 103 12.10 -11.71 12.95
N PHE A 104 12.76 -10.98 12.06
CA PHE A 104 14.21 -10.97 11.98
C PHE A 104 14.77 -10.00 13.02
N ILE A 105 15.64 -10.49 13.90
CA ILE A 105 16.57 -9.65 14.64
C ILE A 105 17.88 -9.69 13.85
N PRO A 106 18.30 -8.55 13.29
CA PRO A 106 17.80 -7.19 13.53
C PRO A 106 16.63 -6.82 12.63
N THR A 107 15.76 -5.94 13.12
CA THR A 107 14.76 -5.30 12.26
C THR A 107 15.46 -4.39 11.24
N TYR A 108 14.90 -4.28 10.04
CA TYR A 108 15.48 -3.46 8.99
C TYR A 108 14.78 -2.10 8.91
N VAL A 109 15.55 -1.04 9.13
CA VAL A 109 15.14 0.36 8.90
C VAL A 109 16.28 1.07 8.19
N SER A 110 16.00 1.58 6.98
CA SER A 110 17.02 2.18 6.12
C SER A 110 17.48 3.59 6.54
N GLY A 111 16.70 4.28 7.37
CA GLY A 111 16.98 5.66 7.79
C GLY A 111 16.63 6.75 6.78
N HIS A 112 16.03 6.40 5.63
CA HIS A 112 15.65 7.37 4.59
C HIS A 112 14.34 8.10 4.91
N SER A 113 14.15 9.26 4.26
CA SER A 113 12.88 9.99 4.19
C SER A 113 12.15 9.69 2.88
N TYR A 114 10.83 9.91 2.87
CA TYR A 114 10.01 9.65 1.69
C TYR A 114 10.38 10.59 0.52
N ASP A 115 10.24 11.89 0.73
CA ASP A 115 10.36 12.92 -0.31
C ASP A 115 11.75 12.96 -0.98
N GLY A 116 12.79 12.69 -0.21
CA GLY A 116 14.17 12.72 -0.69
C GLY A 116 14.51 11.57 -1.64
N CYS A 117 13.69 10.51 -1.67
CA CYS A 117 14.00 9.25 -2.33
C CYS A 117 13.16 8.95 -3.57
N LEU A 118 12.16 9.80 -3.88
CA LEU A 118 11.25 9.57 -4.99
C LEU A 118 11.93 9.77 -6.35
N LEU A 119 11.70 8.83 -7.26
CA LEU A 119 12.07 8.92 -8.66
C LEU A 119 10.82 9.21 -9.50
N PRO A 120 10.82 10.25 -10.36
CA PRO A 120 9.61 10.65 -11.06
C PRO A 120 9.27 9.71 -12.22
N ALA A 121 7.98 9.47 -12.47
CA ALA A 121 7.47 8.67 -13.58
C ALA A 121 7.83 9.23 -14.97
N THR A 122 8.15 10.53 -15.01
CA THR A 122 8.53 11.25 -16.24
C THR A 122 10.02 11.14 -16.57
N THR A 123 10.77 10.36 -15.80
CA THR A 123 12.20 10.09 -16.05
C THR A 123 12.35 9.38 -17.39
N ARG A 124 13.36 9.77 -18.19
CA ARG A 124 13.51 9.28 -19.57
C ARG A 124 14.20 7.93 -19.65
N GLY A 125 14.97 7.58 -18.64
CA GLY A 125 15.67 6.32 -18.51
C GLY A 125 15.59 5.76 -17.10
N SER A 126 15.60 4.45 -16.98
CA SER A 126 15.66 3.72 -15.71
C SER A 126 17.02 3.86 -15.01
N PHE A 127 18.09 4.14 -15.76
CA PHE A 127 19.43 4.41 -15.24
C PHE A 127 19.73 5.91 -15.06
N ASP A 128 18.80 6.79 -15.42
CA ASP A 128 18.90 8.20 -15.08
C ASP A 128 19.02 8.34 -13.54
N HIS A 129 19.71 9.37 -13.08
CA HIS A 129 20.08 9.59 -11.67
C HIS A 129 21.17 8.65 -11.10
N GLY A 130 21.76 7.79 -11.94
CA GLY A 130 23.02 7.10 -11.65
C GLY A 130 22.92 6.05 -10.54
N PRO A 131 22.17 4.95 -10.75
CA PRO A 131 22.24 3.81 -9.85
C PRO A 131 23.60 3.13 -10.04
N ASP A 132 24.39 3.07 -8.97
CA ASP A 132 25.72 2.45 -8.98
C ASP A 132 25.64 0.91 -8.89
N ASP A 133 24.52 0.39 -8.39
CA ASP A 133 24.34 -1.02 -8.00
C ASP A 133 23.18 -1.71 -8.77
N GLY A 134 22.83 -1.14 -9.92
CA GLY A 134 21.75 -1.62 -10.78
C GLY A 134 20.35 -1.17 -10.34
N ILE A 135 19.35 -1.77 -10.99
CA ILE A 135 17.95 -1.43 -10.76
C ILE A 135 17.10 -2.69 -10.56
N SER A 136 15.96 -2.52 -9.91
CA SER A 136 14.88 -3.49 -9.88
C SER A 136 13.63 -2.88 -10.54
N VAL A 137 12.84 -3.69 -11.20
CA VAL A 137 11.58 -3.26 -11.85
C VAL A 137 10.48 -4.20 -11.40
N ILE A 138 9.34 -3.63 -11.00
CA ILE A 138 8.14 -4.36 -10.58
C ILE A 138 6.99 -3.96 -11.49
N ASP A 139 6.38 -4.94 -12.15
CA ASP A 139 5.12 -4.78 -12.89
C ASP A 139 3.94 -4.94 -11.94
N VAL A 140 3.11 -3.91 -11.87
CA VAL A 140 1.90 -3.87 -11.04
C VAL A 140 0.61 -3.86 -11.87
N THR A 141 0.68 -4.18 -13.15
CA THR A 141 -0.50 -4.28 -14.04
C THR A 141 -1.62 -5.14 -13.43
N ASP A 142 -1.24 -6.25 -12.78
CA ASP A 142 -2.12 -7.02 -11.90
C ASP A 142 -1.51 -6.99 -10.49
N PRO A 143 -2.05 -6.18 -9.55
CA PRO A 143 -1.48 -6.05 -8.21
C PRO A 143 -1.54 -7.35 -7.39
N MET A 144 -2.44 -8.29 -7.74
CA MET A 144 -2.53 -9.59 -7.08
C MET A 144 -1.50 -10.59 -7.63
N ASN A 145 -0.99 -10.36 -8.85
CA ASN A 145 0.05 -11.18 -9.47
C ASN A 145 1.20 -10.33 -10.05
N PRO A 146 1.96 -9.58 -9.22
CA PRO A 146 3.04 -8.75 -9.72
C PRO A 146 4.15 -9.57 -10.38
N ALA A 147 4.81 -8.99 -11.38
CA ALA A 147 6.05 -9.53 -11.95
C ALA A 147 7.23 -8.66 -11.53
N TYR A 148 8.46 -9.19 -11.54
CA TYR A 148 9.65 -8.39 -11.24
C TYR A 148 10.87 -8.80 -12.05
N CYS A 149 11.89 -7.94 -12.11
CA CYS A 149 13.25 -8.33 -12.48
C CYS A 149 14.27 -7.41 -11.82
N HIS A 150 15.53 -7.85 -11.81
CA HIS A 150 16.70 -7.01 -11.56
C HIS A 150 17.46 -6.75 -12.86
N VAL A 151 18.17 -5.63 -12.97
CA VAL A 151 18.99 -5.28 -14.15
C VAL A 151 20.34 -4.75 -13.72
N LEU A 152 21.41 -5.48 -14.07
CA LEU A 152 22.81 -5.09 -13.85
C LEU A 152 23.56 -4.73 -15.15
N SER A 153 23.17 -5.34 -16.28
CA SER A 153 23.88 -5.25 -17.57
C SER A 153 22.92 -5.23 -18.78
N ASN A 154 21.84 -4.46 -18.66
CA ASN A 154 20.77 -4.30 -19.68
C ASN A 154 19.98 -5.58 -19.99
N ARG A 155 20.03 -6.58 -19.10
CA ARG A 155 19.20 -7.78 -19.20
C ARG A 155 18.42 -7.99 -17.91
N PRO A 156 17.12 -8.34 -17.99
CA PRO A 156 16.35 -8.71 -16.82
C PRO A 156 16.89 -10.03 -16.25
N LEU A 157 17.07 -10.06 -14.93
CA LEU A 157 17.50 -11.21 -14.14
C LEU A 157 16.45 -11.52 -13.07
N PRO A 158 16.16 -12.80 -12.80
CA PRO A 158 15.43 -13.19 -11.60
C PRO A 158 16.28 -12.96 -10.34
N ALA A 159 15.69 -13.13 -9.15
CA ALA A 159 16.39 -12.99 -7.87
C ALA A 159 17.67 -13.84 -7.78
N GLU A 160 17.64 -15.09 -8.25
CA GLU A 160 18.81 -15.96 -8.25
C GLU A 160 19.97 -15.35 -9.04
N GLY A 161 19.74 -14.96 -10.30
CA GLY A 161 20.78 -14.39 -11.16
C GLY A 161 21.38 -13.10 -10.59
N TYR A 162 20.56 -12.27 -9.95
CA TYR A 162 20.99 -11.05 -9.28
C TYR A 162 21.79 -11.34 -8.00
N ILE A 163 21.26 -12.14 -7.08
CA ILE A 163 21.91 -12.42 -5.79
C ILE A 163 23.24 -13.16 -6.03
N ARG A 164 23.29 -14.09 -6.99
CA ARG A 164 24.51 -14.85 -7.31
C ARG A 164 25.61 -14.01 -7.97
N SER A 165 25.32 -12.79 -8.45
CA SER A 165 26.39 -11.87 -8.85
C SER A 165 27.11 -11.24 -7.66
N TYR A 166 26.51 -11.24 -6.47
CA TYR A 166 27.11 -10.75 -5.22
C TYR A 166 27.64 -11.89 -4.35
N TYR A 167 26.96 -13.03 -4.34
CA TYR A 167 27.25 -14.16 -3.47
C TYR A 167 27.36 -15.44 -4.31
N ALA A 168 28.58 -15.81 -4.67
CA ALA A 168 28.86 -17.07 -5.35
C ALA A 168 28.39 -18.26 -4.49
N TYR A 169 28.06 -19.38 -5.13
CA TYR A 169 27.77 -20.60 -4.39
C TYR A 169 28.96 -20.97 -3.49
N PRO A 170 28.72 -21.42 -2.26
CA PRO A 170 29.78 -21.88 -1.38
C PRO A 170 30.54 -23.04 -2.04
N ALA A 171 31.86 -23.07 -1.86
CA ALA A 171 32.67 -24.21 -2.25
C ALA A 171 32.37 -25.39 -1.31
N ASP A 172 32.49 -26.63 -1.79
CA ASP A 172 32.15 -27.85 -1.03
C ASP A 172 32.85 -27.99 0.35
N ASP A 173 33.89 -27.19 0.63
CA ASP A 173 34.74 -27.26 1.83
C ASP A 173 34.54 -26.12 2.86
N SER A 174 33.53 -25.24 2.73
CA SER A 174 33.37 -24.09 3.65
C SER A 174 32.68 -24.43 4.98
N GLU A 175 33.33 -24.09 6.10
CA GLU A 175 32.84 -24.27 7.49
C GLU A 175 31.55 -23.45 7.81
N ASN A 176 30.83 -23.92 8.83
CA ASN A 176 29.51 -23.53 9.39
C ASN A 176 28.96 -22.09 9.21
N GLY A 177 29.78 -21.05 9.02
CA GLY A 177 29.34 -19.66 8.83
C GLY A 177 28.71 -19.39 7.45
N ASP A 178 29.19 -20.07 6.41
CA ASP A 178 28.62 -19.97 5.06
C ASP A 178 27.25 -20.65 4.94
N SER A 179 26.89 -21.52 5.91
CA SER A 179 25.63 -22.26 5.90
C SER A 179 24.41 -21.39 6.22
N GLU A 180 24.47 -20.48 7.19
CA GLU A 180 23.30 -19.65 7.57
C GLU A 180 23.02 -18.56 6.53
N LEU A 181 24.08 -17.92 6.00
CA LEU A 181 23.93 -16.95 4.91
C LEU A 181 23.37 -17.62 3.65
N GLU A 182 23.88 -18.80 3.28
CA GLU A 182 23.37 -19.55 2.13
C GLU A 182 21.92 -20.01 2.34
N LYS A 183 21.55 -20.46 3.54
CA LYS A 183 20.14 -20.77 3.86
C LYS A 183 19.24 -19.55 3.68
N ASP A 184 19.67 -18.38 4.13
CA ASP A 184 18.92 -17.15 3.95
C ASP A 184 18.80 -16.76 2.46
N ILE A 185 19.90 -16.86 1.71
CA ILE A 185 19.92 -16.64 0.24
C ILE A 185 18.94 -17.58 -0.46
N ALA A 186 19.02 -18.88 -0.16
CA ALA A 186 18.16 -19.89 -0.75
C ALA A 186 16.69 -19.65 -0.40
N THR A 187 16.40 -19.29 0.86
CA THR A 187 15.04 -18.95 1.31
C THR A 187 14.50 -17.72 0.57
N LEU A 188 15.32 -16.68 0.40
CA LEU A 188 14.92 -15.47 -0.31
C LEU A 188 14.68 -15.71 -1.80
N ILE A 189 15.56 -16.47 -2.47
CA ILE A 189 15.37 -16.87 -3.88
C ILE A 189 14.06 -17.64 -4.01
N ALA A 190 13.88 -18.69 -3.21
CA ALA A 190 12.67 -19.52 -3.22
C ALA A 190 11.40 -18.70 -2.94
N SER A 191 11.49 -17.65 -2.11
CA SER A 191 10.35 -16.77 -1.80
C SER A 191 9.89 -15.91 -2.98
N LEU A 192 10.66 -15.85 -4.07
CA LEU A 192 10.35 -15.07 -5.27
C LEU A 192 10.21 -15.94 -6.52
N ASP A 193 10.33 -17.27 -6.40
CA ASP A 193 10.16 -18.21 -7.52
C ASP A 193 8.72 -18.26 -8.04
N ASP A 194 7.75 -17.87 -7.21
CA ASP A 194 6.33 -17.79 -7.60
C ASP A 194 6.00 -16.55 -8.45
N ALA A 195 6.87 -15.54 -8.45
CA ALA A 195 6.66 -14.30 -9.16
C ALA A 195 7.22 -14.35 -10.60
N LYS A 196 6.42 -13.87 -11.55
CA LYS A 196 6.81 -13.82 -12.96
C LYS A 196 7.99 -12.87 -13.16
N VAL A 197 8.82 -13.15 -14.16
CA VAL A 197 9.96 -12.28 -14.50
C VAL A 197 9.53 -11.23 -15.54
N VAL A 198 9.81 -9.96 -15.28
CA VAL A 198 9.62 -8.86 -16.25
C VAL A 198 10.55 -9.07 -17.45
N THR A 199 10.01 -9.00 -18.66
CA THR A 199 10.77 -9.30 -19.89
C THR A 199 11.45 -8.08 -20.49
N THR A 200 12.40 -8.32 -21.40
CA THR A 200 13.10 -7.24 -22.12
C THR A 200 12.13 -6.40 -22.96
N GLU A 201 11.07 -7.01 -23.51
CA GLU A 201 10.04 -6.33 -24.29
C GLU A 201 9.24 -5.36 -23.42
N MET A 202 8.91 -5.75 -22.19
CA MET A 202 8.24 -4.89 -21.22
C MET A 202 9.11 -3.67 -20.88
N LEU A 203 10.41 -3.90 -20.65
CA LEU A 203 11.39 -2.83 -20.41
C LEU A 203 11.57 -1.92 -21.64
N ALA A 204 11.59 -2.49 -22.85
CA ALA A 204 11.68 -1.73 -24.11
C ALA A 204 10.42 -0.93 -24.41
N GLU A 205 9.25 -1.35 -23.95
CA GLU A 205 8.04 -0.54 -24.02
C GLU A 205 8.07 0.61 -23.00
N ALA A 206 8.49 0.35 -21.76
CA ALA A 206 8.58 1.36 -20.70
C ALA A 206 9.69 2.40 -20.93
N TRP A 207 10.87 1.96 -21.39
CA TRP A 207 12.04 2.79 -21.70
C TRP A 207 12.67 2.42 -23.06
N PRO A 208 12.04 2.84 -24.18
CA PRO A 208 12.49 2.46 -25.53
C PRO A 208 13.90 2.91 -25.89
N ARG A 209 14.41 3.99 -25.27
CA ARG A 209 15.76 4.50 -25.56
C ARG A 209 16.86 3.63 -24.95
N GLU A 210 16.57 2.94 -23.87
CA GLU A 210 17.54 2.13 -23.14
C GLU A 210 17.52 0.67 -23.61
N TYR A 211 16.32 0.12 -23.83
CA TYR A 211 16.14 -1.30 -24.14
C TYR A 211 15.62 -1.57 -25.55
N GLY A 212 15.26 -0.54 -26.32
CA GLY A 212 14.92 -0.67 -27.73
C GLY A 212 16.18 -0.90 -28.57
N ARG A 213 16.18 -1.92 -29.44
CA ARG A 213 17.33 -2.31 -30.28
C ARG A 213 18.04 -1.10 -30.90
N ALA A 214 19.35 -1.01 -30.65
CA ALA A 214 20.24 -0.16 -31.41
C ALA A 214 20.24 -0.62 -32.88
N GLY A 215 19.67 0.18 -33.78
CA GLY A 215 19.90 0.02 -35.21
C GLY A 215 21.36 0.32 -35.53
N GLY A 216 22.10 -0.67 -36.03
CA GLY A 216 23.47 -0.49 -36.52
C GLY A 216 24.16 -1.80 -36.86
N GLY A 217 23.83 -2.41 -38.01
CA GLY A 217 24.61 -3.52 -38.56
C GLY A 217 23.92 -4.31 -39.67
N SER A 218 24.15 -3.88 -40.92
CA SER A 218 23.98 -4.59 -42.19
C SER A 218 22.56 -4.95 -42.65
N GLU A 219 22.17 -4.30 -43.75
CA GLU A 219 21.26 -4.85 -44.76
C GLU A 219 21.61 -6.31 -45.04
N THR A 220 20.62 -7.19 -44.87
CA THR A 220 20.24 -8.16 -45.89
C THR A 220 18.74 -8.36 -45.75
N ASP A 221 18.02 -8.06 -46.83
CA ASP A 221 16.65 -8.47 -47.04
C ASP A 221 16.53 -9.98 -46.80
N GLU A 222 15.87 -10.39 -45.73
CA GLU A 222 14.96 -11.52 -45.76
C GLU A 222 13.72 -11.15 -44.96
N VAL A 223 12.63 -10.96 -45.70
CA VAL A 223 11.26 -10.86 -45.20
C VAL A 223 10.93 -12.19 -44.54
N ALA A 224 11.16 -12.29 -43.24
CA ALA A 224 10.57 -13.30 -42.39
C ALA A 224 9.37 -12.67 -41.69
N ASP A 225 8.21 -12.88 -42.31
CA ASP A 225 6.87 -12.74 -41.74
C ASP A 225 6.87 -13.26 -40.29
N PRO A 226 6.64 -12.42 -39.27
CA PRO A 226 6.39 -12.92 -37.94
C PRO A 226 5.02 -13.57 -38.00
N SER A 227 5.02 -14.89 -38.17
CA SER A 227 3.83 -15.72 -38.05
C SER A 227 2.98 -15.22 -36.88
N ASP A 228 1.75 -14.81 -37.21
CA ASP A 228 0.66 -14.58 -36.29
C ASP A 228 0.58 -15.73 -35.29
N GLN A 229 1.25 -15.59 -34.16
CA GLN A 229 0.83 -16.27 -32.95
C GLN A 229 -0.14 -15.30 -32.29
N PRO A 230 -1.45 -15.60 -32.31
CA PRO A 230 -2.40 -14.79 -31.58
C PRO A 230 -1.92 -14.74 -30.13
N ALA A 231 -2.10 -13.55 -29.53
CA ALA A 231 -2.06 -13.35 -28.10
C ALA A 231 -2.53 -14.63 -27.40
N LEU A 232 -1.73 -15.15 -26.46
CA LEU A 232 -2.21 -16.14 -25.51
C LEU A 232 -3.55 -15.61 -25.04
N ALA A 233 -4.60 -16.27 -25.55
CA ALA A 233 -5.94 -15.99 -25.16
C ALA A 233 -5.90 -16.03 -23.64
N GLU A 234 -6.45 -14.99 -23.02
CA GLU A 234 -7.12 -15.14 -21.73
C GLU A 234 -7.68 -16.56 -21.69
N ASP A 235 -7.39 -17.31 -20.64
CA ASP A 235 -7.95 -18.63 -20.44
C ASP A 235 -9.41 -18.59 -20.88
N ASN A 236 -9.68 -19.07 -22.09
CA ASN A 236 -11.01 -19.18 -22.66
C ASN A 236 -11.58 -20.40 -21.95
N ILE A 237 -11.80 -20.24 -20.64
CA ILE A 237 -12.77 -20.99 -19.90
C ILE A 237 -14.06 -20.61 -20.59
N VAL A 238 -14.41 -21.36 -21.64
CA VAL A 238 -15.74 -21.37 -22.22
C VAL A 238 -16.66 -21.44 -21.00
N PRO A 239 -17.42 -20.38 -20.67
CA PRO A 239 -18.26 -20.39 -19.49
C PRO A 239 -19.16 -21.61 -19.64
N GLN A 240 -19.28 -22.44 -18.61
CA GLN A 240 -20.22 -23.55 -18.72
C GLN A 240 -21.59 -22.94 -19.07
N LEU A 241 -22.39 -23.63 -19.89
CA LEU A 241 -23.69 -23.11 -20.33
C LEU A 241 -24.55 -22.61 -19.14
N ALA A 242 -24.35 -23.20 -17.95
CA ALA A 242 -24.94 -22.75 -16.70
C ALA A 242 -24.54 -21.33 -16.27
N ASP A 243 -23.30 -20.89 -16.49
CA ASP A 243 -22.80 -19.55 -16.13
C ASP A 243 -23.39 -18.45 -17.04
N LEU A 244 -23.60 -18.76 -18.32
CA LEU A 244 -24.27 -17.88 -19.29
C LEU A 244 -25.76 -17.67 -18.99
N VAL A 245 -26.39 -18.62 -18.29
CA VAL A 245 -27.83 -18.59 -17.98
C VAL A 245 -28.12 -17.88 -16.66
N VAL A 246 -27.17 -17.78 -15.74
CA VAL A 246 -27.38 -17.13 -14.42
C VAL A 246 -27.76 -15.65 -14.58
N GLY A 247 -27.07 -14.88 -15.43
CA GLY A 247 -27.38 -13.46 -15.65
C GLY A 247 -28.81 -13.22 -16.17
N PRO A 248 -29.22 -13.88 -17.27
CA PRO A 248 -30.60 -13.85 -17.75
C PRO A 248 -31.63 -14.36 -16.71
N ALA A 249 -31.30 -15.42 -15.98
CA ALA A 249 -32.17 -15.97 -14.92
C ALA A 249 -32.38 -14.97 -13.78
N VAL A 250 -31.35 -14.23 -13.35
CA VAL A 250 -31.47 -13.16 -12.34
C VAL A 250 -32.41 -12.06 -12.84
N LYS A 251 -32.26 -11.60 -14.08
CA LYS A 251 -33.16 -10.58 -14.67
C LYS A 251 -34.60 -11.08 -14.78
N GLN A 252 -34.79 -12.34 -15.15
CA GLN A 252 -36.12 -12.97 -15.26
C GLN A 252 -36.78 -13.16 -13.89
N SER A 253 -36.04 -13.63 -12.88
CA SER A 253 -36.52 -13.79 -11.51
C SER A 253 -36.96 -12.48 -10.88
N ILE A 254 -36.25 -11.39 -11.16
CA ILE A 254 -36.64 -10.04 -10.72
C ILE A 254 -37.96 -9.60 -11.38
N ALA A 255 -38.09 -9.80 -12.70
CA ALA A 255 -39.30 -9.45 -13.43
C ALA A 255 -40.54 -10.26 -12.97
N GLN A 256 -40.32 -11.49 -12.50
CA GLN A 256 -41.36 -12.40 -12.01
C GLN A 256 -41.57 -12.32 -10.49
N GLY A 257 -40.71 -11.60 -9.75
CA GLY A 257 -40.72 -11.55 -8.29
C GLY A 257 -40.50 -12.91 -7.61
N ASN A 258 -39.89 -13.87 -8.31
CA ASN A 258 -39.67 -15.23 -7.82
C ASN A 258 -38.17 -15.58 -7.88
N PHE A 259 -37.59 -15.80 -6.70
CA PHE A 259 -36.17 -16.09 -6.51
C PHE A 259 -35.90 -17.53 -6.06
N ASP A 260 -36.92 -18.37 -5.93
CA ASP A 260 -36.84 -19.73 -5.34
C ASP A 260 -35.79 -20.62 -6.02
N GLU A 261 -35.59 -20.48 -7.33
CA GLU A 261 -34.59 -21.25 -8.09
C GLU A 261 -33.17 -20.70 -7.91
N LEU A 262 -33.03 -19.37 -7.79
CA LEU A 262 -31.74 -18.73 -7.55
C LEU A 262 -31.26 -18.97 -6.13
N GLU A 263 -32.15 -18.93 -5.14
CA GLU A 263 -31.83 -19.20 -3.74
C GLU A 263 -31.21 -20.59 -3.52
N LYS A 264 -31.62 -21.59 -4.31
CA LYS A 264 -31.02 -22.94 -4.30
C LYS A 264 -29.56 -22.94 -4.75
N LEU A 265 -29.17 -21.97 -5.59
CA LEU A 265 -27.83 -21.86 -6.17
C LEU A 265 -26.90 -20.94 -5.36
N VAL A 266 -27.44 -20.06 -4.51
CA VAL A 266 -26.64 -19.11 -3.71
C VAL A 266 -25.62 -19.81 -2.79
N TRP A 267 -25.91 -21.03 -2.35
CA TRP A 267 -25.01 -21.82 -1.49
C TRP A 267 -23.70 -22.24 -2.15
N ILE A 268 -23.59 -22.13 -3.47
CA ILE A 268 -22.37 -22.42 -4.21
C ILE A 268 -21.58 -21.11 -4.35
N PRO A 269 -20.39 -20.97 -3.72
CA PRO A 269 -19.65 -19.70 -3.69
C PRO A 269 -19.37 -19.09 -5.07
N GLU A 270 -19.05 -19.91 -6.07
CA GLU A 270 -18.83 -19.45 -7.45
C GLU A 270 -20.11 -18.89 -8.09
N LYS A 271 -21.26 -19.52 -7.82
CA LYS A 271 -22.56 -19.05 -8.33
C LYS A 271 -23.03 -17.79 -7.59
N ALA A 272 -22.75 -17.68 -6.29
CA ALA A 272 -23.01 -16.47 -5.52
C ALA A 272 -22.27 -15.25 -6.12
N LYS A 273 -21.01 -15.41 -6.54
CA LYS A 273 -20.24 -14.37 -7.24
C LYS A 273 -20.90 -13.96 -8.56
N LEU A 274 -21.37 -14.92 -9.36
CA LEU A 274 -22.06 -14.64 -10.63
C LEU A 274 -23.40 -13.94 -10.42
N ILE A 275 -24.17 -14.35 -9.39
CA ILE A 275 -25.43 -13.69 -9.02
C ILE A 275 -25.14 -12.24 -8.59
N LYS A 276 -24.14 -12.01 -7.74
CA LYS A 276 -23.72 -10.66 -7.32
C LYS A 276 -23.31 -9.81 -8.51
N ALA A 277 -22.55 -10.36 -9.46
CA ALA A 277 -22.16 -9.67 -10.69
C ALA A 277 -23.39 -9.27 -11.52
N ALA A 278 -24.35 -10.18 -11.69
CA ALA A 278 -25.59 -9.87 -12.42
C ALA A 278 -26.45 -8.80 -11.72
N LEU A 279 -26.45 -8.77 -10.38
CA LEU A 279 -27.15 -7.78 -9.58
C LEU A 279 -26.55 -6.37 -9.69
N ARG A 280 -25.25 -6.25 -9.97
CA ARG A 280 -24.57 -4.94 -10.18
C ARG A 280 -25.04 -4.21 -11.43
N GLU A 281 -25.49 -4.95 -12.44
CA GLU A 281 -25.95 -4.41 -13.74
C GLU A 281 -27.38 -3.84 -13.70
N ILE A 282 -28.03 -3.78 -12.53
CA ILE A 282 -29.45 -3.44 -12.39
C ILE A 282 -29.59 -2.11 -11.67
N ASP A 283 -29.66 -1.02 -12.42
CA ASP A 283 -29.85 0.34 -11.91
C ASP A 283 -31.18 0.92 -12.43
N PRO A 284 -32.12 1.36 -11.55
CA PRO A 284 -32.06 1.35 -10.08
C PRO A 284 -32.24 -0.04 -9.47
N PHE A 285 -31.61 -0.27 -8.30
CA PHE A 285 -31.67 -1.57 -7.62
C PHE A 285 -33.08 -1.86 -7.05
N PRO A 286 -33.71 -2.98 -7.41
CA PRO A 286 -35.07 -3.29 -7.00
C PRO A 286 -35.15 -3.83 -5.56
N ASP A 287 -36.10 -3.31 -4.76
CA ASP A 287 -36.33 -3.76 -3.38
C ASP A 287 -36.61 -5.27 -3.29
N ALA A 288 -37.28 -5.83 -4.30
CA ALA A 288 -37.57 -7.26 -4.40
C ALA A 288 -36.30 -8.14 -4.39
N ALA A 289 -35.14 -7.62 -4.81
CA ALA A 289 -33.88 -8.35 -4.84
C ALA A 289 -33.06 -8.25 -3.53
N ILE A 290 -33.48 -7.43 -2.56
CA ILE A 290 -32.78 -7.30 -1.26
C ILE A 290 -32.69 -8.62 -0.49
N PRO A 291 -33.74 -9.46 -0.41
CA PRO A 291 -33.65 -10.77 0.25
C PRO A 291 -32.60 -11.69 -0.41
N LEU A 292 -32.51 -11.68 -1.74
CA LEU A 292 -31.50 -12.43 -2.48
C LEU A 292 -30.09 -11.92 -2.17
N LEU A 293 -29.90 -10.59 -2.17
CA LEU A 293 -28.62 -9.96 -1.82
C LEU A 293 -28.18 -10.35 -0.40
N ARG A 294 -29.11 -10.33 0.57
CA ARG A 294 -28.84 -10.78 1.93
C ARG A 294 -28.30 -12.19 1.95
N ARG A 295 -28.92 -13.11 1.20
CA ARG A 295 -28.48 -14.51 1.16
C ARG A 295 -27.10 -14.66 0.53
N VAL A 296 -26.80 -13.88 -0.50
CA VAL A 296 -25.46 -13.85 -1.12
C VAL A 296 -24.42 -13.35 -0.11
N CYS A 297 -24.71 -12.24 0.59
CA CYS A 297 -23.83 -11.70 1.61
C CYS A 297 -23.64 -12.67 2.79
N GLU A 298 -24.68 -13.39 3.23
CA GLU A 298 -24.56 -14.41 4.28
C GLU A 298 -23.59 -15.53 3.91
N VAL A 299 -23.56 -15.95 2.63
CA VAL A 299 -22.60 -16.95 2.14
C VAL A 299 -21.18 -16.36 2.11
N GLU A 300 -21.01 -15.11 1.68
CA GLU A 300 -19.71 -14.42 1.73
C GLU A 300 -19.21 -14.25 3.18
N SER A 301 -20.09 -13.89 4.11
CA SER A 301 -19.77 -13.71 5.54
C SER A 301 -19.36 -15.01 6.26
N GLN A 302 -19.64 -16.20 5.69
CA GLN A 302 -19.10 -17.45 6.24
C GLN A 302 -17.57 -17.48 6.18
N THR A 303 -16.97 -16.76 5.22
CA THR A 303 -15.51 -16.63 5.11
C THR A 303 -14.99 -15.44 5.92
N ASN A 304 -15.70 -14.31 5.94
CA ASN A 304 -15.32 -13.10 6.66
C ASN A 304 -16.47 -12.55 7.52
N LYS A 305 -16.59 -13.03 8.76
CA LYS A 305 -17.75 -12.79 9.64
C LYS A 305 -18.05 -11.30 9.94
N ASN A 306 -17.03 -10.44 9.91
CA ASN A 306 -17.16 -9.01 10.28
C ASN A 306 -17.02 -8.06 9.08
N GLU A 307 -16.98 -8.60 7.85
CA GLU A 307 -16.84 -7.84 6.61
C GLU A 307 -18.13 -7.89 5.81
N LEU A 308 -18.58 -6.71 5.36
CA LEU A 308 -19.67 -6.57 4.41
C LEU A 308 -19.18 -5.82 3.18
N ASP A 309 -19.28 -6.49 2.03
CA ASP A 309 -18.85 -5.95 0.74
C ASP A 309 -20.04 -5.69 -0.17
N LEU A 310 -20.36 -4.41 -0.39
CA LEU A 310 -21.44 -3.96 -1.27
C LEU A 310 -20.93 -3.34 -2.58
N THR A 311 -19.65 -3.55 -2.89
CA THR A 311 -18.94 -2.91 -4.01
C THR A 311 -19.68 -3.06 -5.33
N GLY A 312 -19.88 -1.94 -6.02
CA GLY A 312 -20.47 -1.84 -7.36
C GLY A 312 -21.99 -2.01 -7.42
N LEU A 313 -22.68 -2.19 -6.30
CA LEU A 313 -24.13 -2.34 -6.30
C LEU A 313 -24.81 -0.95 -6.39
N PRO A 314 -25.79 -0.74 -7.29
CA PRO A 314 -26.51 0.53 -7.42
C PRO A 314 -27.62 0.69 -6.37
N LEU A 315 -27.31 0.38 -5.10
CA LEU A 315 -28.23 0.55 -3.98
C LEU A 315 -28.43 2.03 -3.65
N SER A 316 -29.66 2.43 -3.39
CA SER A 316 -29.97 3.77 -2.87
C SER A 316 -29.47 3.95 -1.43
N SER A 317 -29.33 5.21 -1.01
CA SER A 317 -28.88 5.53 0.36
C SER A 317 -29.74 4.90 1.46
N ASP A 318 -31.07 4.89 1.29
CA ASP A 318 -31.99 4.33 2.28
C ASP A 318 -31.88 2.80 2.34
N GLN A 319 -31.77 2.13 1.18
CA GLN A 319 -31.52 0.69 1.13
C GLN A 319 -30.21 0.30 1.82
N ILE A 320 -29.14 1.10 1.65
CA ILE A 320 -27.85 0.85 2.32
C ILE A 320 -28.00 0.98 3.83
N LEU A 321 -28.65 2.04 4.30
CA LEU A 321 -28.86 2.27 5.74
C LEU A 321 -29.69 1.15 6.36
N ASP A 322 -30.79 0.78 5.73
CA ASP A 322 -31.66 -0.29 6.19
C ASP A 322 -30.95 -1.65 6.16
N PHE A 323 -30.16 -1.92 5.12
CA PHE A 323 -29.42 -3.17 5.00
C PHE A 323 -28.31 -3.27 6.05
N VAL A 324 -27.44 -2.28 6.15
CA VAL A 324 -26.28 -2.28 7.06
C VAL A 324 -26.70 -2.26 8.53
N SER A 325 -27.79 -1.54 8.88
CA SER A 325 -28.31 -1.46 10.26
C SER A 325 -28.74 -2.81 10.85
N GLN A 326 -29.02 -3.80 9.99
CA GLN A 326 -29.43 -5.14 10.41
C GLN A 326 -28.24 -6.02 10.81
N HIS A 327 -27.02 -5.52 10.62
CA HIS A 327 -25.79 -6.21 10.96
C HIS A 327 -25.01 -5.41 12.03
N SER A 328 -25.28 -5.70 13.31
CA SER A 328 -24.69 -4.98 14.45
C SER A 328 -23.18 -5.14 14.58
N ASP A 329 -22.62 -6.22 14.05
CA ASP A 329 -21.26 -6.67 14.36
C ASP A 329 -20.25 -6.36 13.24
N ILE A 330 -20.66 -5.62 12.20
CA ILE A 330 -19.79 -5.26 11.08
C ILE A 330 -18.70 -4.30 11.57
N GLN A 331 -17.46 -4.63 11.20
CA GLN A 331 -16.30 -3.78 11.41
C GLN A 331 -15.76 -3.23 10.09
N TYR A 332 -15.85 -4.02 9.01
CA TYR A 332 -15.33 -3.67 7.68
C TYR A 332 -16.49 -3.49 6.70
N LEU A 333 -16.65 -2.28 6.17
CA LEU A 333 -17.66 -1.96 5.18
C LEU A 333 -17.01 -1.46 3.89
N ARG A 334 -17.30 -2.11 2.76
CA ARG A 334 -16.88 -1.65 1.43
C ARG A 334 -18.06 -1.14 0.63
N LEU A 335 -17.98 0.13 0.22
CA LEU A 335 -18.96 0.81 -0.62
C LEU A 335 -18.30 1.33 -1.91
N SER A 336 -17.25 0.67 -2.38
CA SER A 336 -16.51 1.09 -3.56
C SER A 336 -17.39 1.03 -4.82
N SER A 337 -17.19 1.96 -5.75
CA SER A 337 -17.90 2.06 -7.03
C SER A 337 -19.44 2.08 -6.90
N MET A 338 -19.97 2.60 -5.79
CA MET A 338 -21.41 2.72 -5.59
C MET A 338 -21.90 4.10 -6.05
N PRO A 339 -22.71 4.19 -7.13
CA PRO A 339 -23.05 5.46 -7.77
C PRO A 339 -23.92 6.38 -6.91
N HIS A 340 -24.77 5.81 -6.06
CA HIS A 340 -25.78 6.54 -5.27
C HIS A 340 -25.36 6.79 -3.81
N VAL A 341 -24.11 6.50 -3.45
CA VAL A 341 -23.54 6.77 -2.12
C VAL A 341 -23.13 8.24 -2.04
N THR A 342 -23.60 8.93 -1.00
CA THR A 342 -23.33 10.35 -0.76
C THR A 342 -22.66 10.57 0.59
N ILE A 343 -22.15 11.78 0.84
CA ILE A 343 -21.59 12.14 2.15
C ILE A 343 -22.63 12.03 3.28
N ASP A 344 -23.90 12.31 3.01
CA ASP A 344 -24.99 12.16 3.98
C ASP A 344 -25.24 10.69 4.32
N THR A 345 -25.09 9.79 3.34
CA THR A 345 -25.11 8.34 3.55
C THR A 345 -24.04 7.93 4.55
N VAL A 346 -22.79 8.40 4.35
CA VAL A 346 -21.66 8.13 5.24
C VAL A 346 -21.92 8.65 6.65
N ARG A 347 -22.35 9.91 6.79
CA ARG A 347 -22.67 10.51 8.10
C ARG A 347 -23.72 9.68 8.86
N LYS A 348 -24.82 9.32 8.18
CA LYS A 348 -25.89 8.51 8.77
C LYS A 348 -25.41 7.11 9.14
N LEU A 349 -24.63 6.46 8.28
CA LEU A 349 -24.07 5.13 8.54
C LEU A 349 -23.20 5.10 9.80
N LEU A 350 -22.23 6.02 9.91
CA LEU A 350 -21.34 6.08 11.07
C LEU A 350 -22.09 6.43 12.37
N THR A 351 -23.20 7.14 12.27
CA THR A 351 -24.07 7.42 13.42
C THR A 351 -24.89 6.19 13.83
N LEU A 352 -25.42 5.46 12.85
CA LEU A 352 -26.35 4.34 13.05
C LEU A 352 -25.62 3.06 13.47
N VAL A 353 -24.42 2.83 12.94
CA VAL A 353 -23.61 1.63 13.15
C VAL A 353 -22.19 2.02 13.59
N PRO A 354 -22.02 2.43 14.86
CA PRO A 354 -20.73 2.92 15.38
C PRO A 354 -19.67 1.81 15.54
N SER A 355 -20.02 0.55 15.29
CA SER A 355 -19.11 -0.61 15.28
C SER A 355 -18.24 -0.69 14.03
N ILE A 356 -18.62 0.00 12.95
CA ILE A 356 -17.79 0.13 11.76
C ILE A 356 -16.48 0.79 12.19
N SER A 357 -15.35 0.14 11.91
CA SER A 357 -13.99 0.63 12.18
C SER A 357 -13.18 0.83 10.89
N HIS A 358 -13.60 0.21 9.79
CA HIS A 358 -12.95 0.30 8.47
C HIS A 358 -14.00 0.59 7.39
N LEU A 359 -13.81 1.67 6.64
CA LEU A 359 -14.72 2.09 5.58
C LEU A 359 -13.97 2.35 4.27
N THR A 360 -14.42 1.73 3.17
CA THR A 360 -13.86 1.94 1.82
C THR A 360 -14.87 2.66 0.93
N LEU A 361 -14.46 3.81 0.36
CA LEU A 361 -15.28 4.73 -0.44
C LEU A 361 -14.65 5.04 -1.81
N LEU A 362 -13.92 4.09 -2.38
CA LEU A 362 -13.20 4.31 -3.64
C LEU A 362 -14.16 4.33 -4.85
N GLY A 363 -13.89 5.16 -5.85
CA GLY A 363 -14.73 5.24 -7.06
C GLY A 363 -16.17 5.70 -6.79
N THR A 364 -16.43 6.36 -5.66
CA THR A 364 -17.72 6.97 -5.35
C THR A 364 -17.79 8.41 -5.88
N SER A 365 -18.99 8.98 -5.95
CA SER A 365 -19.21 10.38 -6.37
C SER A 365 -18.95 11.41 -5.26
N ILE A 366 -18.47 10.96 -4.08
CA ILE A 366 -18.19 11.84 -2.94
C ILE A 366 -16.99 12.72 -3.26
N ALA A 367 -17.17 14.04 -3.14
CA ALA A 367 -16.09 15.00 -3.34
C ALA A 367 -15.09 14.97 -2.18
N ASN A 368 -13.81 15.24 -2.50
CA ASN A 368 -12.73 15.33 -1.52
C ASN A 368 -13.04 16.33 -0.40
N GLU A 369 -13.58 17.49 -0.76
CA GLU A 369 -13.93 18.58 0.15
C GLU A 369 -14.99 18.13 1.16
N SER A 370 -15.97 17.33 0.74
CA SER A 370 -17.04 16.84 1.62
C SER A 370 -16.51 15.91 2.71
N ILE A 371 -15.51 15.07 2.42
CA ILE A 371 -14.85 14.25 3.44
C ILE A 371 -14.06 15.11 4.42
N LEU A 372 -13.32 16.11 3.92
CA LEU A 372 -12.53 17.01 4.76
C LEU A 372 -13.43 17.86 5.68
N GLU A 373 -14.56 18.36 5.16
CA GLU A 373 -15.56 19.09 5.94
C GLU A 373 -16.18 18.21 7.03
N LEU A 374 -16.49 16.94 6.71
CA LEU A 374 -17.04 16.00 7.69
C LEU A 374 -16.03 15.68 8.81
N LEU A 375 -14.77 15.45 8.46
CA LEU A 375 -13.67 15.23 9.42
C LEU A 375 -13.47 16.43 10.35
N ALA A 376 -13.57 17.66 9.82
CA ALA A 376 -13.40 18.88 10.60
C ALA A 376 -14.63 19.24 11.45
N GLY A 377 -15.83 19.07 10.90
CA GLY A 377 -17.09 19.46 11.53
C GLY A 377 -17.62 18.46 12.55
N GLU A 378 -17.43 17.16 12.32
CA GLU A 378 -18.00 16.08 13.14
C GLU A 378 -16.95 15.01 13.52
N PRO A 379 -15.83 15.38 14.15
CA PRO A 379 -14.71 14.47 14.42
C PRO A 379 -15.10 13.25 15.29
N LYS A 380 -16.16 13.37 16.10
CA LYS A 380 -16.67 12.29 16.96
C LYS A 380 -17.18 11.07 16.18
N LEU A 381 -17.63 11.26 14.94
CA LEU A 381 -18.05 10.14 14.07
C LEU A 381 -16.89 9.18 13.77
N PHE A 382 -15.65 9.66 13.88
CA PHE A 382 -14.44 8.92 13.54
C PHE A 382 -13.70 8.38 14.78
N TYR A 383 -14.30 8.45 15.98
CA TYR A 383 -13.63 7.99 17.22
C TYR A 383 -13.44 6.48 17.28
N ASN A 384 -14.24 5.72 16.52
CA ASN A 384 -14.11 4.27 16.36
C ASN A 384 -13.43 3.87 15.04
N MET A 385 -13.06 4.85 14.19
CA MET A 385 -12.43 4.61 12.90
C MET A 385 -10.94 4.31 13.05
N GLU A 386 -10.54 3.19 12.50
CA GLU A 386 -9.14 2.78 12.32
C GLU A 386 -8.68 3.02 10.87
N ALA A 387 -9.59 2.88 9.89
CA ALA A 387 -9.30 3.10 8.48
C ALA A 387 -10.46 3.76 7.72
N LEU A 388 -10.13 4.78 6.93
CA LEU A 388 -11.01 5.40 5.94
C LEU A 388 -10.27 5.46 4.61
N ILE A 389 -10.66 4.62 3.67
CA ILE A 389 -10.04 4.56 2.34
C ILE A 389 -10.84 5.46 1.39
N HIS A 390 -10.27 6.63 1.09
CA HIS A 390 -10.84 7.64 0.20
C HIS A 390 -9.71 8.37 -0.55
N PRO A 391 -9.88 8.75 -1.83
CA PRO A 391 -8.81 9.38 -2.62
C PRO A 391 -8.10 10.55 -1.93
N VAL A 392 -8.83 11.44 -1.24
CA VAL A 392 -8.26 12.58 -0.49
C VAL A 392 -7.20 12.20 0.56
N LEU A 393 -7.23 10.96 1.07
CA LEU A 393 -6.29 10.44 2.07
C LEU A 393 -5.18 9.56 1.48
N LEU A 394 -5.18 9.37 0.16
CA LEU A 394 -4.25 8.50 -0.57
C LEU A 394 -3.35 9.31 -1.52
N THR A 395 -3.64 10.59 -1.72
CA THR A 395 -2.82 11.50 -2.52
C THR A 395 -1.67 12.08 -1.73
N TYR A 396 -0.49 12.15 -2.34
CA TYR A 396 0.65 12.86 -1.76
C TYR A 396 0.51 14.38 -1.89
N ALA A 397 0.66 15.11 -0.78
CA ALA A 397 0.78 16.55 -0.76
C ALA A 397 1.80 17.01 0.29
N LYS A 398 2.48 18.14 0.05
CA LYS A 398 3.49 18.67 1.00
C LYS A 398 2.93 18.99 2.37
N LYS A 399 1.65 19.36 2.44
CA LYS A 399 0.92 19.68 3.66
C LYS A 399 -0.38 18.90 3.69
N ALA A 400 -0.76 18.39 4.85
CA ALA A 400 -2.01 17.69 5.05
C ALA A 400 -3.20 18.62 4.71
N PRO A 401 -4.17 18.17 3.89
CA PRO A 401 -5.38 18.93 3.58
C PRO A 401 -6.42 18.86 4.71
N TYR A 402 -6.15 18.09 5.76
CA TYR A 402 -7.02 17.89 6.91
C TYR A 402 -6.44 18.52 8.18
N LYS A 403 -7.31 18.84 9.14
CA LYS A 403 -6.89 19.16 10.50
C LYS A 403 -6.36 17.89 11.16
N ALA A 404 -5.12 17.92 11.65
CA ALA A 404 -4.54 16.79 12.35
C ALA A 404 -5.28 16.52 13.67
N ALA A 405 -5.74 15.29 13.86
CA ALA A 405 -6.20 14.78 15.16
C ALA A 405 -5.03 14.23 15.97
N PHE A 406 -4.02 13.69 15.30
CA PHE A 406 -2.78 13.21 15.91
C PHE A 406 -1.60 13.61 15.03
N THR A 407 -0.51 14.04 15.65
CA THR A 407 0.78 14.32 14.98
C THR A 407 1.87 13.53 15.65
N PHE A 408 2.71 12.87 14.88
CA PHE A 408 3.89 12.21 15.38
C PHE A 408 5.06 13.21 15.42
N PRO A 409 5.53 13.63 16.60
CA PRO A 409 6.49 14.73 16.68
C PRO A 409 7.84 14.35 16.06
N GLY A 410 8.33 15.20 15.16
CA GLY A 410 9.74 15.24 14.77
C GLY A 410 10.50 16.30 15.57
N ILE A 411 11.80 16.11 15.80
CA ILE A 411 12.66 17.20 16.25
C ILE A 411 12.91 18.10 15.02
N SER A 412 12.31 19.28 15.03
CA SER A 412 12.49 20.31 13.99
C SER A 412 13.91 20.89 14.09
N GLY A 413 14.80 20.46 13.20
CA GLY A 413 15.89 21.33 12.74
C GLY A 413 15.31 22.32 11.75
N ALA A 414 15.78 23.57 11.76
CA ALA A 414 15.24 24.72 11.02
C ALA A 414 15.14 24.58 9.47
N SER A 415 15.34 23.38 8.92
CA SER A 415 15.39 23.11 7.49
C SER A 415 14.88 21.73 7.04
N ILE A 416 14.33 20.86 7.92
CA ILE A 416 13.94 19.48 7.51
C ILE A 416 12.60 19.02 8.13
N GLY A 417 11.53 19.04 7.31
CA GLY A 417 10.32 18.20 7.42
C GLY A 417 9.23 18.61 8.43
N GLY A 418 7.96 18.52 8.03
CA GLY A 418 6.82 18.66 8.95
C GLY A 418 6.60 17.39 9.80
N CYS A 419 5.63 17.42 10.71
CA CYS A 419 5.26 16.24 11.52
C CYS A 419 4.22 15.41 10.76
N PRO A 420 4.41 14.08 10.56
CA PRO A 420 3.40 13.28 9.90
C PRO A 420 2.18 13.17 10.81
N ALA A 421 1.00 13.25 10.20
CA ALA A 421 -0.24 13.49 10.91
C ALA A 421 -1.36 12.56 10.43
N LEU A 422 -2.27 12.24 11.34
CA LEU A 422 -3.49 11.48 11.06
C LEU A 422 -4.74 12.37 11.23
N PRO A 423 -5.74 12.24 10.35
CA PRO A 423 -7.01 12.99 10.45
C PRO A 423 -7.92 12.49 11.58
N PHE A 424 -7.75 11.24 12.01
CA PHE A 424 -8.45 10.60 13.11
C PHE A 424 -7.59 9.45 13.66
N PHE A 425 -7.96 8.90 14.81
CA PHE A 425 -7.26 7.76 15.42
C PHE A 425 -8.12 7.09 16.49
N THR A 426 -7.84 5.81 16.77
CA THR A 426 -8.25 5.14 18.02
C THR A 426 -7.06 5.07 18.99
N PRO A 427 -7.29 5.01 20.30
CA PRO A 427 -6.19 4.78 21.26
C PRO A 427 -5.44 3.46 20.98
N GLN A 428 -6.15 2.42 20.50
CA GLN A 428 -5.54 1.17 20.06
C GLN A 428 -4.53 1.39 18.93
N ARG A 429 -4.92 2.18 17.92
CA ARG A 429 -4.05 2.58 16.80
C ARG A 429 -2.78 3.26 17.29
N ILE A 430 -2.89 4.21 18.22
CA ILE A 430 -1.72 4.95 18.73
C ILE A 430 -0.80 4.05 19.54
N VAL A 431 -1.34 3.19 20.41
CA VAL A 431 -0.55 2.20 21.15
C VAL A 431 0.25 1.32 20.18
N GLN A 432 -0.40 0.85 19.11
CA GLN A 432 0.24 0.05 18.08
C GLN A 432 1.38 0.79 17.36
N VAL A 433 1.13 2.03 16.93
CA VAL A 433 2.12 2.88 16.25
C VAL A 433 3.38 3.01 17.09
N PHE A 434 3.24 3.33 18.39
CA PHE A 434 4.39 3.47 19.27
C PHE A 434 5.11 2.15 19.55
N SER A 435 4.38 1.03 19.65
CA SER A 435 5.00 -0.29 19.80
C SER A 435 5.86 -0.66 18.59
N ASP A 436 5.36 -0.47 17.37
CA ASP A 436 6.14 -0.72 16.14
C ASP A 436 7.33 0.20 16.04
N PHE A 437 7.12 1.47 16.35
CA PHE A 437 8.16 2.47 16.27
C PHE A 437 9.32 2.14 17.21
N LEU A 438 9.02 1.84 18.48
CA LEU A 438 10.02 1.44 19.46
C LEU A 438 10.66 0.10 19.09
N ARG A 439 9.91 -0.89 18.56
CA ARG A 439 10.49 -2.13 18.05
C ARG A 439 11.50 -1.86 16.94
N GLY A 440 11.13 -1.02 15.96
CA GLY A 440 12.01 -0.63 14.86
C GLY A 440 13.29 0.07 15.30
N ILE A 441 13.26 0.83 16.40
CA ILE A 441 14.45 1.50 16.92
C ILE A 441 15.29 0.58 17.83
N LEU A 442 14.65 -0.11 18.78
CA LEU A 442 15.33 -0.89 19.81
C LEU A 442 15.99 -2.15 19.22
N ARG A 443 15.39 -2.75 18.19
CA ARG A 443 15.82 -4.02 17.61
C ARG A 443 16.65 -3.89 16.33
N ASN A 444 16.91 -2.67 15.89
CA ASN A 444 17.74 -2.44 14.71
C ASN A 444 19.24 -2.45 15.10
N GLU A 445 20.07 -3.02 14.24
CA GLU A 445 21.52 -3.14 14.39
C GLU A 445 22.31 -1.83 14.20
N MET A 446 21.65 -0.73 13.84
CA MET A 446 22.30 0.57 13.70
C MET A 446 23.04 1.00 14.97
N SER A 447 24.17 1.68 14.79
CA SER A 447 24.91 2.29 15.90
C SER A 447 24.01 3.23 16.70
N MET A 448 24.30 3.38 18.00
CA MET A 448 23.55 4.26 18.89
C MET A 448 23.53 5.72 18.39
N ALA A 449 24.60 6.20 17.76
CA ALA A 449 24.64 7.53 17.15
C ALA A 449 23.67 7.67 15.97
N ARG A 450 23.55 6.66 15.10
CA ARG A 450 22.53 6.63 14.03
C ARG A 450 21.12 6.53 14.59
N LYS A 451 20.92 5.78 15.68
CA LYS A 451 19.64 5.77 16.41
C LYS A 451 19.30 7.15 16.97
N ALA A 452 20.27 7.86 17.54
CA ALA A 452 20.11 9.23 18.03
C ALA A 452 19.80 10.25 16.91
N LEU A 453 20.46 10.13 15.75
CA LEU A 453 20.14 10.87 14.53
C LEU A 453 18.71 10.59 14.04
N LEU A 454 18.28 9.32 14.07
CA LEU A 454 16.90 8.92 13.78
C LEU A 454 15.93 9.56 14.77
N PHE A 455 16.20 9.52 16.07
CA PHE A 455 15.41 10.23 17.09
C PHE A 455 15.38 11.76 16.83
N GLY A 456 16.48 12.34 16.34
CA GLY A 456 16.62 13.75 15.97
C GLY A 456 15.96 14.16 14.65
N ALA A 457 15.70 13.24 13.73
CA ALA A 457 15.20 13.52 12.37
C ALA A 457 13.76 13.03 12.12
N MET A 458 13.03 12.64 13.17
CA MET A 458 11.80 11.83 13.09
C MET A 458 10.62 12.43 12.31
N GLY A 459 10.61 13.72 11.96
CA GLY A 459 9.47 14.36 11.29
C GLY A 459 9.15 13.78 9.92
N SER A 460 10.17 13.34 9.17
CA SER A 460 10.01 12.78 7.81
C SER A 460 10.53 11.35 7.65
N SER A 461 10.80 10.65 8.75
CA SER A 461 11.36 9.30 8.68
C SER A 461 10.37 8.31 8.09
N MET A 462 10.85 7.44 7.20
CA MET A 462 10.05 6.35 6.65
C MET A 462 9.53 5.38 7.71
N LEU A 463 10.21 5.25 8.86
CA LEU A 463 9.73 4.44 9.98
C LEU A 463 8.45 5.02 10.59
N ALA A 464 8.43 6.33 10.89
CA ALA A 464 7.25 6.97 11.45
C ALA A 464 6.06 6.91 10.47
N LEU A 465 6.30 7.21 9.19
CA LEU A 465 5.29 7.08 8.13
C LEU A 465 4.77 5.65 8.03
N ALA A 466 5.67 4.65 8.05
CA ALA A 466 5.28 3.25 8.01
C ALA A 466 4.39 2.90 9.20
N CYS A 467 4.80 3.20 10.44
CA CYS A 467 3.99 2.89 11.62
C CYS A 467 2.60 3.56 11.56
N LEU A 468 2.53 4.86 11.23
CA LEU A 468 1.28 5.62 11.13
C LEU A 468 0.34 5.09 10.05
N ALA A 469 0.89 4.72 8.88
CA ALA A 469 0.13 4.24 7.75
C ALA A 469 -0.34 2.79 7.90
N SER A 470 0.27 2.01 8.80
CA SER A 470 0.15 0.54 8.83
C SER A 470 -0.97 0.02 9.72
N ASP A 471 -2.11 -0.35 9.16
CA ASP A 471 -3.17 -1.02 9.89
C ASP A 471 -2.93 -2.54 9.99
N ARG A 472 -2.91 -3.07 11.22
CA ARG A 472 -2.58 -4.47 11.50
C ARG A 472 -3.26 -4.93 12.77
N THR A 473 -3.68 -6.18 12.82
CA THR A 473 -4.27 -6.77 14.02
C THR A 473 -3.19 -7.36 14.93
N GLN A 474 -3.53 -7.62 16.19
CA GLN A 474 -2.58 -8.23 17.13
C GLN A 474 -2.16 -9.63 16.65
N GLY A 475 -0.85 -9.87 16.54
CA GLY A 475 -0.28 -11.14 16.08
C GLY A 475 -0.15 -11.28 14.56
N GLN A 476 -0.67 -10.33 13.78
CA GLN A 476 -0.44 -10.26 12.34
C GLN A 476 1.01 -9.86 12.04
N LYS A 477 1.60 -10.47 11.01
CA LYS A 477 2.95 -10.12 10.55
C LYS A 477 3.00 -8.70 9.98
N TRP A 478 4.17 -8.09 10.00
CA TRP A 478 4.41 -6.77 9.40
C TRP A 478 4.18 -6.78 7.89
N SER A 479 4.57 -7.84 7.20
CA SER A 479 4.33 -8.01 5.75
C SER A 479 2.84 -8.13 5.38
N GLU A 480 1.97 -8.52 6.31
CA GLU A 480 0.55 -8.76 6.07
C GLU A 480 -0.34 -7.52 6.33
N ARG A 481 0.27 -6.40 6.75
CA ARG A 481 -0.46 -5.19 7.14
C ARG A 481 -1.16 -4.51 5.96
N ARG A 482 -2.27 -3.84 6.26
CA ARG A 482 -2.98 -2.93 5.34
C ARG A 482 -2.39 -1.54 5.43
N VAL A 483 -2.49 -0.77 4.36
CA VAL A 483 -2.06 0.63 4.33
C VAL A 483 -3.24 1.49 3.86
N PRO A 484 -4.19 1.84 4.74
CA PRO A 484 -5.42 2.53 4.34
C PRO A 484 -5.26 4.04 4.13
N ILE A 485 -4.10 4.60 4.46
CA ILE A 485 -3.84 6.04 4.41
C ILE A 485 -2.39 6.31 4.01
N LEU A 486 -2.16 7.43 3.34
CA LEU A 486 -0.86 8.04 3.14
C LEU A 486 -0.74 9.23 4.11
N PRO A 487 -0.08 9.08 5.29
CA PRO A 487 0.02 10.16 6.26
C PRO A 487 0.80 11.35 5.68
N LEU A 488 0.21 12.55 5.80
CA LEU A 488 0.81 13.79 5.32
C LEU A 488 1.33 14.65 6.47
N PHE A 489 2.13 15.65 6.12
CA PHE A 489 2.83 16.49 7.10
C PHE A 489 2.03 17.72 7.50
N CYS A 490 2.09 18.08 8.78
CA CYS A 490 1.62 19.35 9.30
C CYS A 490 2.80 20.19 9.81
N ASP A 491 2.63 21.51 9.81
CA ASP A 491 3.52 22.40 10.55
C ASP A 491 3.37 22.01 12.02
N GLY A 492 4.43 21.47 12.63
CA GLY A 492 4.42 20.93 13.99
C GLY A 492 4.22 21.97 15.09
N GLU A 493 3.67 23.14 14.75
CA GLU A 493 3.30 24.18 15.69
C GLU A 493 2.06 23.74 16.45
N ALA A 494 2.29 23.15 17.62
CA ALA A 494 1.32 23.23 18.70
C ALA A 494 1.18 24.72 19.07
N GLU A 495 0.33 25.45 18.36
CA GLU A 495 -0.13 26.78 18.75
C GLU A 495 -0.88 26.67 20.09
N GLY A 496 -0.23 27.03 21.18
CA GLY A 496 -0.82 27.03 22.51
C GLY A 496 0.22 27.06 23.64
N SER A 497 0.04 27.96 24.60
CA SER A 497 0.93 28.17 25.75
C SER A 497 0.69 27.20 26.92
N ASP A 498 -0.30 26.31 26.84
CA ASP A 498 -0.54 25.24 27.81
C ASP A 498 -0.29 23.88 27.13
N LYS A 499 0.83 23.24 27.46
CA LYS A 499 1.15 21.88 27.02
C LYS A 499 1.12 20.97 28.22
N ASP A 500 0.08 20.15 28.31
CA ASP A 500 0.04 19.04 29.26
C ASP A 500 0.91 17.89 28.75
N PHE A 501 1.93 17.55 29.52
CA PHE A 501 2.74 16.36 29.27
C PHE A 501 2.08 15.17 29.94
N LEU A 502 1.48 14.29 29.13
CA LEU A 502 0.85 13.07 29.60
C LEU A 502 1.78 11.89 29.41
N ASP A 503 1.88 11.02 30.41
CA ASP A 503 2.41 9.67 30.21
C ASP A 503 1.35 8.78 29.52
N LEU A 504 1.69 7.51 29.26
CA LEU A 504 0.78 6.59 28.58
C LEU A 504 -0.55 6.44 29.33
N ASP A 505 -0.54 6.34 30.66
CA ASP A 505 -1.76 6.14 31.45
C ASP A 505 -2.61 7.42 31.50
N GLY A 506 -1.98 8.59 31.56
CA GLY A 506 -2.62 9.90 31.43
C GLY A 506 -3.26 10.09 30.06
N PHE A 507 -2.56 9.74 28.98
CA PHE A 507 -3.09 9.76 27.61
C PHE A 507 -4.33 8.88 27.49
N LEU A 508 -4.26 7.62 27.91
CA LEU A 508 -5.39 6.69 27.84
C LEU A 508 -6.59 7.15 28.68
N SER A 509 -6.33 7.79 29.82
CA SER A 509 -7.37 8.36 30.67
C SER A 509 -8.06 9.56 30.00
N ALA A 510 -7.30 10.44 29.36
CA ALA A 510 -7.85 11.56 28.59
C ALA A 510 -8.69 11.07 27.40
N MET A 511 -8.19 10.09 26.64
CA MET A 511 -8.94 9.51 25.51
C MET A 511 -10.26 8.87 25.94
N ARG A 512 -10.27 8.18 27.08
CA ARG A 512 -11.51 7.64 27.66
C ARG A 512 -12.48 8.75 28.04
N ALA A 513 -11.99 9.84 28.64
CA ALA A 513 -12.82 10.99 29.00
C ALA A 513 -13.44 11.70 27.78
N GLU A 514 -12.76 11.67 26.63
CA GLU A 514 -13.30 12.15 25.35
C GLU A 514 -14.36 11.22 24.75
N GLY A 515 -14.51 10.00 25.24
CA GLY A 515 -15.44 9.00 24.73
C GLY A 515 -14.87 8.07 23.65
N ARG A 516 -13.54 7.97 23.55
CA ARG A 516 -12.87 7.03 22.63
C ARG A 516 -12.82 5.61 23.21
N PRO A 517 -12.81 4.57 22.36
CA PRO A 517 -12.72 3.18 22.81
C PRO A 517 -11.39 2.92 23.51
N ALA A 518 -11.42 2.06 24.54
CA ALA A 518 -10.20 1.65 25.23
C ALA A 518 -9.36 0.71 24.35
N PRO A 519 -8.02 0.81 24.39
CA PRO A 519 -7.15 -0.14 23.72
C PRO A 519 -7.19 -1.51 24.41
N LEU A 520 -6.69 -2.53 23.72
CA LEU A 520 -6.50 -3.87 24.25
C LEU A 520 -5.45 -3.85 25.39
N PRO A 521 -5.74 -4.44 26.56
CA PRO A 521 -4.79 -4.47 27.68
C PRO A 521 -3.44 -5.11 27.33
N ALA A 522 -3.45 -6.13 26.47
CA ALA A 522 -2.23 -6.80 26.01
C ALA A 522 -1.32 -5.86 25.21
N SER A 523 -1.89 -5.05 24.30
CA SER A 523 -1.14 -4.06 23.51
C SER A 523 -0.55 -2.96 24.40
N VAL A 524 -1.29 -2.51 25.42
CA VAL A 524 -0.78 -1.54 26.40
C VAL A 524 0.38 -2.13 27.21
N SER A 525 0.25 -3.38 27.65
CA SER A 525 1.31 -4.07 28.39
C SER A 525 2.58 -4.22 27.55
N GLU A 526 2.44 -4.56 26.26
CA GLU A 526 3.57 -4.66 25.33
C GLU A 526 4.28 -3.31 25.18
N LEU A 527 3.52 -2.22 24.94
CA LEU A 527 4.08 -0.89 24.81
C LEU A 527 4.82 -0.45 26.08
N LYS A 528 4.26 -0.72 27.27
CA LYS A 528 4.93 -0.44 28.55
C LYS A 528 6.27 -1.17 28.65
N GLY A 529 6.36 -2.41 28.15
CA GLY A 529 7.60 -3.17 28.03
C GLY A 529 8.65 -2.45 27.17
N PHE A 530 8.27 -2.03 25.96
CA PHE A 530 9.17 -1.28 25.08
C PHE A 530 9.59 0.08 25.67
N ILE A 531 8.69 0.80 26.34
CA ILE A 531 9.02 2.07 27.01
C ILE A 531 10.05 1.82 28.13
N ALA A 532 9.91 0.76 28.91
CA ALA A 532 10.86 0.40 29.96
C ALA A 532 12.24 0.04 29.37
N GLU A 533 12.27 -0.75 28.30
CA GLU A 533 13.51 -1.10 27.58
C GLU A 533 14.21 0.15 27.02
N ALA A 534 13.46 1.06 26.38
CA ALA A 534 13.98 2.31 25.85
C ALA A 534 14.59 3.20 26.95
N LYS A 535 13.92 3.28 28.12
CA LYS A 535 14.46 4.01 29.28
C LYS A 535 15.77 3.42 29.78
N LEU A 536 15.87 2.08 29.88
CA LEU A 536 17.10 1.41 30.29
C LEU A 536 18.24 1.66 29.31
N GLN A 537 17.99 1.57 28.00
CA GLN A 537 19.00 1.88 26.98
C GLN A 537 19.45 3.35 27.03
N ALA A 538 18.53 4.28 27.27
CA ALA A 538 18.85 5.70 27.39
C ALA A 538 19.64 6.05 28.67
N MET A 539 19.45 5.30 29.76
CA MET A 539 20.20 5.50 31.01
C MET A 539 21.63 4.96 30.95
N ASN A 540 21.92 4.01 30.06
CA ASN A 540 23.27 3.46 29.85
C ASN A 540 24.13 4.31 28.90
N VAL A 541 23.71 5.53 28.57
CA VAL A 541 24.42 6.42 27.63
C VAL A 541 25.46 7.25 28.39
N GLU A 542 26.64 6.68 28.63
CA GLU A 542 27.86 7.45 29.00
C GLU A 542 28.44 8.24 27.80
N SER A 543 27.93 8.00 26.58
CA SER A 543 28.52 8.47 25.31
C SER A 543 27.77 9.61 24.62
N VAL A 544 26.95 10.40 25.34
CA VAL A 544 26.24 11.55 24.73
C VAL A 544 27.22 12.50 24.02
N GLU A 545 28.42 12.70 24.58
CA GLU A 545 29.48 13.51 23.94
C GLU A 545 30.05 12.87 22.67
N GLU A 546 30.22 11.54 22.62
CA GLU A 546 30.70 10.83 21.42
C GLU A 546 29.62 10.81 20.32
N ALA A 547 28.36 10.60 20.69
CA ALA A 547 27.23 10.67 19.76
C ALA A 547 27.07 12.07 19.17
N LEU A 548 27.27 13.12 19.99
CA LEU A 548 27.29 14.51 19.53
C LEU A 548 28.48 14.83 18.62
N GLN A 549 29.68 14.31 18.91
CA GLN A 549 30.86 14.46 18.04
C GLN A 549 30.67 13.78 16.67
N GLU A 550 30.11 12.55 16.64
CA GLU A 550 29.79 11.87 15.37
C GLU A 550 28.70 12.60 14.58
N LEU A 551 27.67 13.11 15.25
CA LEU A 551 26.64 13.98 14.65
C LEU A 551 27.26 15.22 14.01
N GLN A 552 28.20 15.87 14.70
CA GLN A 552 28.92 17.03 14.18
C GLN A 552 29.73 16.69 12.92
N MET A 553 30.40 15.53 12.89
CA MET A 553 31.13 15.06 11.72
C MET A 553 30.20 14.70 10.55
N TYR A 554 29.04 14.12 10.82
CA TYR A 554 28.06 13.73 9.79
C TYR A 554 27.41 14.97 9.15
N VAL A 555 26.98 15.94 9.96
CA VAL A 555 26.44 17.22 9.50
C VAL A 555 27.47 17.98 8.65
N ASN A 556 28.75 17.93 9.02
CA ASN A 556 29.83 18.58 8.27
C ASN A 556 30.30 17.83 7.01
N SER A 557 29.85 16.59 6.79
CA SER A 557 30.23 15.75 5.64
C SER A 557 29.10 15.55 4.61
N THR A 558 27.94 16.15 4.86
CA THR A 558 26.83 16.20 3.91
C THR A 558 26.88 17.55 3.17
N PRO A 559 26.99 17.60 1.82
CA PRO A 559 27.06 18.84 1.06
C PRO A 559 25.77 19.67 1.10
#